data_AF-A0A1B4XTR1-F1
#
_entry.id   AF-A0A1B4XTR1-F1
#
_cell.length_a   1.000
_cell.length_b   1.000
_cell.length_c   1.000
_cell.angle_alpha   90.00
_cell.angle_beta   90.00
_cell.angle_gamma   90.00
#
_symmetry.space_group_name_H-M   'P 1'
#
loop_
_entity.id
_entity.type
_entity.pdbx_description
1 polymer ?
#
loop_
_entity_poly.entity_id
_entity_poly.type
_entity_poly.pdbx_seq_one_letter_code
_entity_poly.pdbx_strand_id
1 'polypeptide(L)'
;MVTKVLLVSLALFALGTCQVAVNLCTQYGWPNGNYPDPYDCRKYISCNGAVATVMSCALGTVFNPNTRNCDAYGNVPICQYALPSPIVVTNICNQYGWGNGNFYHPYNCAEYIGCANGLTTVNACGAGQYYDQALGRCALAGTGYCRQYVFTPPPAPVVYPDGFDTYCSANNLATGIHPDPYSCFSYVECTFGRTTHMPCPAGLSFDRSLLVCDGNRYQNCGGNVLVGK
;
A
#
# COMPACT_ATOMS: atom_id res chain seq x y z
N MET A 1 32.71 27.78 52.65
CA MET A 1 32.70 26.30 52.76
C MET A 1 31.26 25.85 52.90
N VAL A 2 30.97 24.68 52.33
CA VAL A 2 29.70 23.93 52.32
C VAL A 2 28.66 24.42 51.29
N THR A 3 27.95 23.63 50.47
CA THR A 3 28.11 22.33 49.77
C THR A 3 26.91 22.28 48.78
N LYS A 4 27.10 21.71 47.59
CA LYS A 4 26.08 21.44 46.56
C LYS A 4 24.87 20.65 47.10
N VAL A 5 23.65 21.02 46.69
CA VAL A 5 22.57 20.07 46.39
C VAL A 5 21.86 20.56 45.12
N LEU A 6 22.19 19.93 43.99
CA LEU A 6 21.41 19.99 42.76
C LEU A 6 20.21 19.06 42.93
N LEU A 7 18.99 19.59 42.92
CA LEU A 7 17.79 18.81 42.63
C LEU A 7 17.54 18.88 41.14
N VAL A 8 18.00 17.86 40.40
CA VAL A 8 17.61 17.66 39.00
C VAL A 8 16.25 16.99 39.00
N SER A 9 15.22 17.75 38.64
CA SER A 9 13.92 17.22 38.28
C SER A 9 14.04 16.41 36.99
N LEU A 10 13.88 15.09 37.08
CA LEU A 10 13.69 14.21 35.93
C LEU A 10 12.38 14.61 35.22
N ALA A 11 12.47 15.44 34.19
CA ALA A 11 11.44 15.49 33.18
C ALA A 11 11.54 14.19 32.37
N LEU A 12 10.52 13.33 32.50
CA LEU A 12 10.31 12.18 31.63
C LEU A 12 10.30 12.66 30.18
N PHE A 13 11.34 12.33 29.41
CA PHE A 13 11.26 12.38 27.97
C PHE A 13 10.28 11.28 27.55
N ALA A 14 9.05 11.69 27.22
CA ALA A 14 8.14 10.84 26.47
C ALA A 14 8.90 10.38 25.22
N LEU A 15 9.12 9.08 25.10
CA LEU A 15 9.57 8.43 23.87
C LEU A 15 8.45 8.60 22.85
N GLY A 16 8.38 9.78 22.24
CA GLY A 16 7.58 10.04 21.07
C GLY A 16 8.12 9.13 19.98
N THR A 17 7.32 8.13 19.59
CA THR A 17 7.56 7.43 18.34
C THR A 17 7.63 8.50 17.25
N CYS A 18 8.72 8.50 16.49
CA CYS A 18 8.82 9.34 15.31
C CYS A 18 7.84 8.74 14.28
N GLN A 19 6.57 9.08 14.39
CA GLN A 19 5.61 8.82 13.32
C GLN A 19 6.04 9.71 12.16
N VAL A 20 6.84 9.14 11.26
CA VAL A 20 7.08 9.75 9.95
C VAL A 20 5.69 9.94 9.35
N ALA A 21 5.25 11.19 9.26
CA ALA A 21 4.01 11.52 8.56
C ALA A 21 4.24 11.16 7.09
N VAL A 22 3.82 9.96 6.70
CA VAL A 22 4.02 9.45 5.34
C VAL A 22 3.20 10.32 4.41
N ASN A 23 3.88 11.05 3.52
CA ASN A 23 3.21 11.84 2.49
C ASN A 23 2.78 10.90 1.35
N LEU A 24 1.52 10.46 1.44
CA LEU A 24 0.92 9.50 0.52
C LEU A 24 0.93 10.00 -0.93
N CYS A 25 0.85 11.33 -1.15
CA CYS A 25 0.90 11.89 -2.50
C CYS A 25 2.26 11.66 -3.16
N THR A 26 3.36 11.93 -2.44
CA THR A 26 4.71 11.66 -2.95
C THR A 26 5.05 10.18 -3.00
N GLN A 27 4.56 9.40 -2.02
CA GLN A 27 4.80 7.96 -1.96
C GLN A 27 4.20 7.25 -3.17
N TYR A 28 3.00 7.68 -3.60
CA TYR A 28 2.24 7.05 -4.68
C TYR A 28 2.25 7.84 -5.98
N GLY A 29 3.00 8.94 -6.05
CA GLY A 29 3.06 9.81 -7.23
C GLY A 29 1.71 10.42 -7.62
N TRP A 30 0.80 10.62 -6.66
CA TRP A 30 -0.54 11.14 -6.95
C TRP A 30 -0.47 12.61 -7.39
N PRO A 31 -1.07 12.95 -8.54
CA PRO A 31 -1.21 14.34 -8.95
C PRO A 31 -2.19 15.10 -8.05
N ASN A 32 -2.31 16.41 -8.26
CA ASN A 32 -3.29 17.22 -7.54
C ASN A 32 -4.71 16.64 -7.70
N GLY A 33 -5.43 16.52 -6.58
CA GLY A 33 -6.78 15.95 -6.56
C GLY A 33 -7.12 15.25 -5.25
N ASN A 34 -8.30 14.64 -5.21
CA ASN A 34 -8.81 13.91 -4.05
C ASN A 34 -8.81 12.41 -4.30
N TYR A 35 -8.43 11.66 -3.28
CA TYR A 35 -8.28 10.21 -3.28
C TYR A 35 -8.91 9.66 -1.99
N PRO A 36 -9.59 8.52 -1.97
CA PRO A 36 -10.12 7.93 -0.75
C PRO A 36 -9.06 7.63 0.28
N ASP A 37 -9.50 7.66 1.53
CA ASP A 37 -8.73 7.13 2.63
C ASP A 37 -8.77 5.58 2.64
N PRO A 38 -7.67 4.89 2.96
CA PRO A 38 -7.60 3.43 2.97
C PRO A 38 -8.45 2.74 4.04
N TYR A 39 -8.74 3.45 5.12
CA TYR A 39 -9.25 2.86 6.35
C TYR A 39 -10.62 3.43 6.74
N ASP A 40 -10.95 4.63 6.26
CA ASP A 40 -12.16 5.35 6.62
C ASP A 40 -12.87 5.91 5.38
N CYS A 41 -13.96 5.27 4.97
CA CYS A 41 -14.78 5.72 3.85
C CYS A 41 -15.34 7.14 3.99
N ARG A 42 -15.37 7.71 5.21
CA ARG A 42 -15.79 9.09 5.44
C ARG A 42 -14.67 10.09 5.20
N LYS A 43 -13.44 9.62 4.99
CA LYS A 43 -12.25 10.44 4.78
C LYS A 43 -11.70 10.28 3.37
N TYR A 44 -10.91 11.28 2.99
CA TYR A 44 -10.17 11.31 1.75
C TYR A 44 -8.87 12.07 1.94
N ILE A 45 -7.90 11.76 1.11
CA ILE A 45 -6.60 12.41 1.01
C ILE A 45 -6.68 13.42 -0.13
N SER A 46 -6.42 14.68 0.18
CA SER A 46 -6.26 15.75 -0.80
C SER A 46 -4.79 15.98 -1.07
N CYS A 47 -4.39 15.88 -2.34
CA CYS A 47 -3.05 16.20 -2.81
C CYS A 47 -3.05 17.60 -3.44
N ASN A 48 -2.19 18.47 -2.92
CA ASN A 48 -1.92 19.79 -3.51
C ASN A 48 -0.42 20.07 -3.47
N GLY A 49 0.22 20.18 -4.64
CA GLY A 49 1.66 20.46 -4.73
C GLY A 49 2.51 19.37 -4.07
N ALA A 50 2.11 18.11 -4.23
CA ALA A 50 2.70 16.94 -3.58
C ALA A 50 2.57 16.91 -2.04
N VAL A 51 1.71 17.74 -1.43
CA VAL A 51 1.38 17.67 0.00
C VAL A 51 0.09 16.88 0.20
N ALA A 52 0.14 15.83 1.01
CA ALA A 52 -1.02 15.04 1.41
C ALA A 52 -1.71 15.63 2.65
N THR A 53 -3.01 15.88 2.55
CA THR A 53 -3.85 16.29 3.69
C THR A 53 -5.03 15.34 3.83
N VAL A 54 -5.26 14.80 5.03
CA VAL A 54 -6.45 13.99 5.31
C VAL A 54 -7.62 14.92 5.63
N MET A 55 -8.70 14.75 4.89
CA MET A 55 -9.93 15.51 4.99
C MET A 55 -11.09 14.58 5.32
N SER A 56 -12.15 15.11 5.93
CA SER A 56 -13.39 14.37 6.20
C SER A 56 -14.53 14.91 5.37
N CYS A 57 -15.38 14.02 4.89
CA CYS A 57 -16.66 14.35 4.32
C CYS A 57 -17.61 14.88 5.40
N ALA A 58 -18.56 15.72 4.99
CA ALA A 58 -19.59 16.26 5.88
C ALA A 58 -20.43 15.14 6.52
N LEU A 59 -21.07 15.45 7.65
CA LEU A 59 -21.95 14.48 8.33
C LEU A 59 -23.01 13.92 7.37
N GLY A 60 -23.19 12.60 7.40
CA GLY A 60 -24.12 11.88 6.52
C GLY A 60 -23.60 11.58 5.11
N THR A 61 -22.37 12.00 4.78
CA THR A 61 -21.73 11.73 3.47
C THR A 61 -20.46 10.91 3.61
N VAL A 62 -20.09 10.22 2.53
CA VAL A 62 -18.87 9.41 2.40
C VAL A 62 -18.17 9.76 1.10
N PHE A 63 -16.88 9.49 1.00
CA PHE A 63 -16.13 9.84 -0.20
C PHE A 63 -16.43 8.85 -1.32
N ASN A 64 -16.95 9.35 -2.44
CA ASN A 64 -17.22 8.56 -3.62
C ASN A 64 -15.98 8.48 -4.52
N PRO A 65 -15.36 7.30 -4.66
CA PRO A 65 -14.15 7.12 -5.45
C PRO A 65 -14.34 7.38 -6.96
N ASN A 66 -15.55 7.17 -7.46
CA ASN A 66 -15.88 7.32 -8.89
C ASN A 66 -15.97 8.80 -9.28
N THR A 67 -16.55 9.62 -8.41
CA THR A 67 -16.72 11.07 -8.66
C THR A 67 -15.62 11.92 -8.04
N ARG A 68 -14.76 11.31 -7.20
CA ARG A 68 -13.71 11.96 -6.39
C ARG A 68 -14.22 13.07 -5.48
N ASN A 69 -15.45 12.93 -4.99
CA ASN A 69 -16.12 13.91 -4.13
C ASN A 69 -16.94 13.20 -3.05
N CYS A 70 -17.31 13.94 -2.00
CA CYS A 70 -18.23 13.42 -0.99
C CYS A 70 -19.65 13.29 -1.58
N ASP A 71 -20.32 12.18 -1.27
CA ASP A 71 -21.64 11.82 -1.78
C ASP A 71 -22.46 11.14 -0.67
N ALA A 72 -23.76 10.99 -0.89
CA ALA A 72 -24.64 10.29 0.03
C ALA A 72 -24.21 8.81 0.18
N TYR A 73 -24.27 8.28 1.40
CA TYR A 73 -23.88 6.90 1.71
C TYR A 73 -24.53 5.84 0.80
N GLY A 74 -25.79 6.05 0.40
CA GLY A 74 -26.51 5.16 -0.51
C GLY A 74 -25.91 5.06 -1.93
N ASN A 75 -25.20 6.11 -2.39
CA ASN A 75 -24.61 6.20 -3.73
C ASN A 75 -23.19 5.62 -3.80
N VAL A 76 -22.64 5.14 -2.69
CA VAL A 76 -21.25 4.73 -2.57
C VAL A 76 -21.18 3.28 -2.08
N PRO A 77 -21.37 2.29 -2.98
CA PRO A 77 -21.47 0.88 -2.59
C PRO A 77 -20.25 0.39 -1.81
N ILE A 78 -19.05 0.88 -2.12
CA ILE A 78 -17.80 0.49 -1.45
C ILE A 78 -17.84 0.72 0.06
N CYS A 79 -18.57 1.75 0.51
CA CYS A 79 -18.72 2.08 1.91
C CYS A 79 -19.81 1.28 2.63
N GLN A 80 -20.61 0.51 1.88
CA GLN A 80 -21.63 -0.40 2.39
C GLN A 80 -21.05 -1.79 2.71
N TYR A 81 -19.87 -2.11 2.19
CA TYR A 81 -19.11 -3.28 2.61
C TYR A 81 -18.53 -3.01 4.00
N ALA A 82 -18.55 -4.02 4.88
CA ALA A 82 -18.03 -3.90 6.24
C ALA A 82 -16.54 -3.51 6.23
N LEU A 83 -16.22 -2.25 6.48
CA LEU A 83 -14.87 -1.79 6.80
C LEU A 83 -14.52 -2.22 8.24
N PRO A 84 -13.28 -2.68 8.51
CA PRO A 84 -12.06 -2.40 7.78
C PRO A 84 -11.48 -3.69 7.16
N SER A 85 -11.86 -4.00 5.93
CA SER A 85 -11.19 -5.03 5.14
C SER A 85 -10.72 -4.39 3.84
N PRO A 86 -9.50 -4.67 3.35
CA PRO A 86 -8.97 -4.07 2.13
C PRO A 86 -9.96 -4.28 0.96
N ILE A 87 -9.96 -3.34 0.00
CA ILE A 87 -10.70 -3.50 -1.25
C ILE A 87 -10.30 -4.85 -1.84
N VAL A 88 -11.27 -5.74 -1.98
CA VAL A 88 -11.02 -7.09 -2.45
C VAL A 88 -11.13 -7.03 -3.95
N VAL A 89 -9.97 -7.06 -4.62
CA VAL A 89 -9.90 -6.88 -6.07
C VAL A 89 -10.79 -7.90 -6.81
N THR A 90 -11.00 -9.10 -6.26
CA THR A 90 -11.84 -10.15 -6.89
C THR A 90 -13.33 -9.80 -7.02
N ASN A 91 -13.84 -8.79 -6.30
CA ASN A 91 -15.24 -8.36 -6.38
C ASN A 91 -15.39 -6.84 -6.60
N ILE A 92 -14.33 -6.20 -7.11
CA ILE A 92 -14.24 -4.75 -7.13
C ILE A 92 -15.30 -4.09 -8.02
N CYS A 93 -15.72 -4.74 -9.10
CA CYS A 93 -16.76 -4.20 -9.98
C CYS A 93 -18.06 -3.93 -9.21
N ASN A 94 -18.46 -4.86 -8.33
CA ASN A 94 -19.65 -4.67 -7.49
C ASN A 94 -19.38 -3.70 -6.34
N GLN A 95 -18.17 -3.75 -5.74
CA GLN A 95 -17.79 -2.81 -4.68
C GLN A 95 -17.81 -1.36 -5.15
N TYR A 96 -17.36 -1.08 -6.36
CA TYR A 96 -17.38 0.27 -6.92
C TYR A 96 -18.68 0.60 -7.68
N GLY A 97 -19.56 -0.37 -7.90
CA GLY A 97 -20.75 -0.22 -8.74
C GLY A 97 -20.41 0.06 -10.20
N TRP A 98 -19.30 -0.49 -10.71
CA TRP A 98 -18.88 -0.35 -12.09
C TRP A 98 -19.74 -1.21 -13.03
N GLY A 99 -20.10 -0.63 -14.18
CA GLY A 99 -20.74 -1.34 -15.28
C GLY A 99 -19.76 -2.18 -16.10
N ASN A 100 -20.20 -2.65 -17.26
CA ASN A 100 -19.32 -3.36 -18.19
C ASN A 100 -18.26 -2.40 -18.76
N GLY A 101 -16.99 -2.83 -18.76
CA GLY A 101 -15.89 -2.03 -19.30
C GLY A 101 -14.56 -2.28 -18.59
N ASN A 102 -13.57 -1.46 -18.94
CA ASN A 102 -12.26 -1.45 -18.30
C ASN A 102 -12.16 -0.26 -17.36
N PHE A 103 -11.56 -0.49 -16.20
CA PHE A 103 -11.38 0.47 -15.13
C PHE A 103 -9.96 0.36 -14.57
N TYR A 104 -9.52 1.38 -13.86
CA TYR A 104 -8.23 1.36 -13.19
C TYR A 104 -8.17 0.25 -12.12
N HIS A 105 -7.00 -0.37 -11.98
CA HIS A 105 -6.73 -1.21 -10.83
C HIS A 105 -6.38 -0.34 -9.62
N PRO A 106 -6.98 -0.58 -8.44
CA PRO A 106 -6.87 0.33 -7.28
C PRO A 106 -5.51 0.27 -6.58
N TYR A 107 -4.61 -0.63 -6.98
CA TYR A 107 -3.35 -0.84 -6.25
C TYR A 107 -2.13 -0.93 -7.15
N ASN A 108 -2.33 -0.99 -8.47
CA ASN A 108 -1.28 -1.32 -9.41
C ASN A 108 -1.59 -0.68 -10.76
N CYS A 109 -0.86 0.37 -11.10
CA CYS A 109 -1.10 1.11 -12.32
C CYS A 109 -0.64 0.37 -13.59
N ALA A 110 0.16 -0.69 -13.44
CA ALA A 110 0.50 -1.60 -14.52
C ALA A 110 -0.60 -2.67 -14.75
N GLU A 111 -1.70 -2.62 -14.00
CA GLU A 111 -2.86 -3.50 -14.17
C GLU A 111 -4.13 -2.66 -14.37
N TYR A 112 -5.16 -3.31 -14.89
CA TYR A 112 -6.50 -2.77 -15.03
C TYR A 112 -7.57 -3.81 -14.72
N ILE A 113 -8.74 -3.34 -14.36
CA ILE A 113 -9.91 -4.16 -14.03
C ILE A 113 -10.81 -4.24 -15.25
N GLY A 114 -11.09 -5.45 -15.72
CA GLY A 114 -12.19 -5.71 -16.64
C GLY A 114 -13.44 -6.13 -15.88
N CYS A 115 -14.54 -5.42 -16.09
CA CYS A 115 -15.85 -5.73 -15.53
C CYS A 115 -16.76 -6.26 -16.63
N ALA A 116 -17.34 -7.44 -16.40
CA ALA A 116 -18.35 -8.03 -17.29
C ALA A 116 -19.46 -8.70 -16.46
N ASN A 117 -20.67 -8.13 -16.49
CA ASN A 117 -21.84 -8.60 -15.74
C ASN A 117 -21.54 -8.80 -14.25
N GLY A 118 -20.81 -7.85 -13.65
CA GLY A 118 -20.40 -7.89 -12.23
C GLY A 118 -19.19 -8.80 -11.94
N LEU A 119 -18.72 -9.59 -12.91
CA LEU A 119 -17.49 -10.38 -12.76
C LEU A 119 -16.27 -9.48 -12.93
N THR A 120 -15.33 -9.59 -11.98
CA THR A 120 -14.06 -8.89 -12.03
C THR A 120 -12.98 -9.75 -12.66
N THR A 121 -12.22 -9.16 -13.59
CA THR A 121 -10.96 -9.70 -14.11
C THR A 121 -9.83 -8.69 -13.89
N VAL A 122 -8.65 -9.18 -13.51
CA VAL A 122 -7.43 -8.35 -13.38
C VAL A 122 -6.55 -8.64 -14.58
N ASN A 123 -6.15 -7.59 -15.29
CA ASN A 123 -5.39 -7.69 -16.52
C ASN A 123 -4.14 -6.84 -16.43
N ALA A 124 -2.99 -7.37 -16.83
CA ALA A 124 -1.74 -6.63 -16.87
C ALA A 124 -1.60 -5.83 -18.17
N CYS A 125 -0.99 -4.66 -18.07
CA CYS A 125 -0.47 -3.90 -19.20
C CYS A 125 0.86 -4.50 -19.68
N GLY A 126 1.21 -4.20 -20.94
CA GLY A 126 2.52 -4.57 -21.48
C GLY A 126 3.68 -3.90 -20.72
N ALA A 127 4.89 -4.45 -20.86
CA ALA A 127 6.07 -3.93 -20.17
C ALA A 127 6.27 -2.42 -20.41
N GLY A 128 6.40 -1.65 -19.32
CA GLY A 128 6.55 -0.18 -19.36
C GLY A 128 5.27 0.61 -19.69
N GLN A 129 4.13 -0.07 -19.79
CA GLN A 129 2.82 0.56 -20.01
C GLN A 129 2.00 0.56 -18.71
N TYR A 130 1.11 1.55 -18.61
CA TYR A 130 0.23 1.76 -17.49
C TYR A 130 -1.18 2.04 -17.98
N TYR A 131 -2.19 1.63 -17.22
CA TYR A 131 -3.57 1.86 -17.60
C TYR A 131 -3.94 3.34 -17.49
N ASP A 132 -4.42 3.90 -18.60
CA ASP A 132 -4.94 5.25 -18.67
C ASP A 132 -6.47 5.19 -18.75
N GLN A 133 -7.12 5.60 -17.66
CA GLN A 133 -8.59 5.63 -17.57
C GLN A 133 -9.23 6.62 -18.56
N ALA A 134 -8.55 7.70 -18.91
CA ALA A 134 -9.09 8.66 -19.88
C ALA A 134 -9.07 8.09 -21.30
N LEU A 135 -8.09 7.25 -21.62
CA LEU A 135 -7.99 6.55 -22.90
C LEU A 135 -8.70 5.18 -22.90
N GLY A 136 -9.02 4.65 -21.72
CA GLY A 136 -9.61 3.32 -21.54
C GLY A 136 -8.65 2.17 -21.88
N ARG A 137 -7.33 2.40 -21.93
CA ARG A 137 -6.32 1.42 -22.39
C ARG A 137 -4.94 1.64 -21.76
N CYS A 138 -4.05 0.65 -21.90
CA CYS A 138 -2.64 0.77 -21.53
C CYS A 138 -1.87 1.72 -22.46
N ALA A 139 -1.00 2.56 -21.89
CA ALA A 139 -0.15 3.51 -22.61
C ALA A 139 1.21 3.71 -21.90
N LEU A 140 2.22 4.19 -22.64
CA LEU A 140 3.59 4.38 -22.13
C LEU A 140 3.71 5.55 -21.16
N ALA A 141 4.54 5.44 -20.12
CA ALA A 141 4.77 6.50 -19.13
C ALA A 141 5.35 7.80 -19.74
N GLY A 142 4.66 8.92 -19.57
CA GLY A 142 4.97 10.21 -20.23
C GLY A 142 4.06 11.41 -19.85
N THR A 143 2.80 11.19 -19.48
CA THR A 143 1.84 12.22 -19.07
C THR A 143 0.73 11.60 -18.19
N GLY A 144 0.73 11.86 -16.88
CA GLY A 144 -0.45 11.63 -16.02
C GLY A 144 -0.88 10.18 -15.78
N TYR A 145 0.02 9.21 -15.94
CA TYR A 145 -0.26 7.80 -15.63
C TYR A 145 -0.40 7.60 -14.12
N CYS A 146 -1.25 6.65 -13.72
CA CYS A 146 -1.53 6.37 -12.30
C CYS A 146 -2.39 7.43 -11.59
N ARG A 147 -3.48 7.89 -12.25
CA ARG A 147 -4.37 8.91 -11.66
C ARG A 147 -5.16 8.44 -10.44
N GLN A 148 -5.08 7.19 -10.02
CA GLN A 148 -5.97 6.69 -8.98
C GLN A 148 -5.43 5.42 -8.30
N TYR A 149 -5.43 5.52 -6.97
CA TYR A 149 -5.16 4.50 -5.96
C TYR A 149 -3.88 3.69 -6.15
N VAL A 150 -2.96 3.94 -5.24
CA VAL A 150 -2.00 2.93 -4.85
C VAL A 150 -2.24 2.74 -3.36
N PHE A 151 -3.10 1.79 -3.01
CA PHE A 151 -2.84 1.08 -1.76
C PHE A 151 -2.05 -0.17 -2.13
N THR A 152 -0.73 -0.06 -2.06
CA THR A 152 -0.19 -0.95 -1.04
C THR A 152 -0.72 -0.34 0.25
N PRO A 153 -1.56 -0.99 1.08
CA PRO A 153 -1.47 -0.65 2.49
C PRO A 153 0.04 -0.59 2.76
N PRO A 154 0.58 0.43 3.46
CA PRO A 154 1.89 0.23 4.06
C PRO A 154 1.78 -1.18 4.64
N PRO A 155 2.57 -2.17 4.18
CA PRO A 155 2.58 -3.43 4.89
C PRO A 155 2.81 -2.97 6.31
N ALA A 156 1.80 -3.16 7.19
CA ALA A 156 1.82 -2.59 8.54
C ALA A 156 3.24 -2.82 9.01
N PRO A 157 4.03 -1.74 9.27
CA PRO A 157 5.49 -1.77 9.17
C PRO A 157 5.92 -3.07 9.80
N VAL A 158 6.37 -4.02 8.97
CA VAL A 158 6.44 -5.42 9.39
C VAL A 158 7.29 -5.37 10.65
N VAL A 159 6.66 -5.63 11.79
CA VAL A 159 7.35 -5.45 13.07
C VAL A 159 8.23 -6.66 13.17
N TYR A 160 9.46 -6.50 12.69
CA TYR A 160 10.46 -7.54 12.84
C TYR A 160 10.71 -7.74 14.33
N PRO A 161 10.72 -8.99 14.79
CA PRO A 161 11.07 -9.26 16.18
C PRO A 161 12.49 -8.78 16.47
N ASP A 162 12.74 -8.45 17.74
CA ASP A 162 14.07 -8.07 18.20
C ASP A 162 15.12 -9.12 17.79
N GLY A 163 16.26 -8.65 17.26
CA GLY A 163 17.35 -9.51 16.80
C GLY A 163 17.25 -9.96 15.34
N PHE A 164 16.29 -9.47 14.56
CA PHE A 164 16.15 -9.82 13.14
C PHE A 164 17.42 -9.53 12.30
N ASP A 165 18.24 -8.55 12.68
CA ASP A 165 19.56 -8.25 12.08
C ASP A 165 20.53 -9.46 12.09
N THR A 166 20.25 -10.47 12.92
CA THR A 166 21.04 -11.71 13.04
C THR A 166 20.30 -12.95 12.56
N TYR A 167 19.07 -12.81 12.05
CA TYR A 167 18.24 -13.90 11.52
C TYR A 167 19.02 -14.88 10.63
N CYS A 168 19.84 -14.38 9.70
CA CYS A 168 20.67 -15.21 8.83
C CYS A 168 21.62 -16.13 9.62
N SER A 169 22.37 -15.57 10.58
CA SER A 169 23.26 -16.36 11.43
C SER A 169 22.50 -17.32 12.35
N ALA A 170 21.40 -16.87 12.95
CA ALA A 170 20.57 -17.68 13.84
C ALA A 170 19.95 -18.90 13.15
N ASN A 171 19.70 -18.81 11.84
CA ASN A 171 19.10 -19.87 11.03
C ASN A 171 20.13 -20.57 10.11
N ASN A 172 21.42 -20.30 10.26
CA ASN A 172 22.50 -20.88 9.45
C ASN A 172 22.30 -20.69 7.93
N LEU A 173 21.78 -19.53 7.53
CA LEU A 173 21.60 -19.20 6.11
C LEU A 173 22.94 -18.83 5.47
N ALA A 174 23.15 -19.32 4.25
CA ALA A 174 24.33 -18.99 3.44
C ALA A 174 24.34 -17.50 3.04
N THR A 175 25.50 -16.97 2.64
CA THR A 175 25.57 -15.63 2.03
C THR A 175 24.79 -15.61 0.72
N GLY A 176 23.92 -14.61 0.53
CA GLY A 176 23.05 -14.49 -0.64
C GLY A 176 21.64 -14.00 -0.32
N ILE A 177 20.75 -14.09 -1.31
CA ILE A 177 19.35 -13.68 -1.22
C ILE A 177 18.50 -14.83 -0.70
N HIS A 178 17.64 -14.55 0.28
CA HIS A 178 16.69 -15.51 0.87
C HIS A 178 15.30 -14.90 1.02
N PRO A 179 14.24 -15.73 1.04
CA PRO A 179 12.90 -15.27 1.35
C PRO A 179 12.81 -14.57 2.70
N ASP A 180 12.08 -13.47 2.77
CA ASP A 180 11.71 -12.87 4.04
C ASP A 180 10.63 -13.73 4.73
N PRO A 181 10.86 -14.21 5.97
CA PRO A 181 9.88 -15.04 6.67
C PRO A 181 8.60 -14.28 7.08
N TYR A 182 8.64 -12.94 7.15
CA TYR A 182 7.55 -12.09 7.63
C TYR A 182 6.88 -11.27 6.52
N SER A 183 7.34 -11.38 5.26
CA SER A 183 6.81 -10.61 4.15
C SER A 183 7.01 -11.31 2.82
N CYS A 184 6.00 -11.23 1.95
CA CYS A 184 6.11 -11.64 0.54
C CYS A 184 6.47 -10.47 -0.39
N PHE A 185 6.61 -9.25 0.15
CA PHE A 185 6.97 -8.04 -0.58
C PHE A 185 8.43 -7.63 -0.37
N SER A 186 9.20 -8.47 0.29
CA SER A 186 10.61 -8.24 0.59
C SER A 186 11.37 -9.56 0.59
N TYR A 187 12.68 -9.43 0.57
CA TYR A 187 13.62 -10.51 0.76
C TYR A 187 14.69 -10.07 1.77
N VAL A 188 15.48 -11.03 2.24
CA VAL A 188 16.65 -10.74 3.06
C VAL A 188 17.92 -11.06 2.28
N GLU A 189 18.89 -10.17 2.36
CA GLU A 189 20.25 -10.42 1.89
C GLU A 189 21.12 -10.75 3.09
N CYS A 190 21.66 -11.96 3.10
CA CYS A 190 22.58 -12.43 4.12
C CYS A 190 24.01 -12.14 3.68
N THR A 191 24.78 -11.43 4.50
CA THR A 191 26.21 -11.20 4.27
C THR A 191 26.98 -11.54 5.53
N PHE A 192 27.79 -12.61 5.49
CA PHE A 192 28.55 -13.12 6.64
C PHE A 192 27.70 -13.30 7.92
N GLY A 193 26.48 -13.81 7.76
CA GLY A 193 25.55 -14.06 8.86
C GLY A 193 24.74 -12.84 9.33
N ARG A 194 25.01 -11.64 8.80
CA ARG A 194 24.20 -10.45 9.04
C ARG A 194 23.02 -10.39 8.07
N THR A 195 21.84 -10.07 8.58
CA THR A 195 20.61 -9.89 7.81
C THR A 195 20.50 -8.44 7.36
N THR A 196 20.28 -8.23 6.06
CA THR A 196 19.85 -6.94 5.50
C THR A 196 18.47 -7.13 4.89
N HIS A 197 17.51 -6.30 5.29
CA HIS A 197 16.16 -6.34 4.77
C HIS A 197 16.03 -5.49 3.50
N MET A 198 15.49 -6.07 2.43
CA MET A 198 15.37 -5.42 1.14
C MET A 198 13.91 -5.49 0.63
N PRO A 199 13.23 -4.36 0.44
CA PRO A 199 11.91 -4.35 -0.19
C PRO A 199 12.04 -4.68 -1.67
N CYS A 200 11.05 -5.42 -2.21
CA CYS A 200 10.91 -5.50 -3.65
C CYS A 200 10.59 -4.12 -4.24
N PRO A 201 10.95 -3.88 -5.51
CA PRO A 201 10.48 -2.71 -6.24
C PRO A 201 8.95 -2.59 -6.17
N ALA A 202 8.45 -1.36 -6.19
CA ALA A 202 7.02 -1.08 -6.02
C ALA A 202 6.17 -1.92 -6.99
N GLY A 203 5.16 -2.62 -6.44
CA GLY A 203 4.24 -3.46 -7.21
C GLY A 203 4.71 -4.90 -7.45
N LEU A 204 5.93 -5.27 -7.05
CA LEU A 204 6.45 -6.62 -7.17
C LEU A 204 6.33 -7.40 -5.86
N SER A 205 6.45 -8.72 -5.97
CA SER A 205 6.47 -9.66 -4.85
C SER A 205 7.61 -10.65 -5.03
N PHE A 206 8.15 -11.18 -3.95
CA PHE A 206 9.30 -12.06 -4.01
C PHE A 206 8.88 -13.51 -4.31
N ASP A 207 9.28 -14.03 -5.46
CA ASP A 207 9.16 -15.45 -5.79
C ASP A 207 10.22 -16.22 -5.00
N ARG A 208 9.76 -17.04 -4.04
CA ARG A 208 10.62 -17.81 -3.14
C ARG A 208 11.33 -18.98 -3.81
N SER A 209 10.83 -19.43 -4.97
CA SER A 209 11.40 -20.54 -5.74
C SER A 209 12.47 -20.02 -6.70
N LEU A 210 12.23 -18.84 -7.29
CA LEU A 210 13.14 -18.22 -8.25
C LEU A 210 14.12 -17.23 -7.61
N LEU A 211 13.90 -16.86 -6.34
CA LEU A 211 14.68 -15.88 -5.57
C LEU A 211 14.77 -14.51 -6.26
N VAL A 212 13.66 -14.04 -6.84
CA VAL A 212 13.57 -12.78 -7.57
C VAL A 212 12.23 -12.09 -7.30
N CYS A 213 12.22 -10.75 -7.33
CA CYS A 213 10.98 -10.00 -7.31
C CYS A 213 10.32 -10.04 -8.70
N ASP A 214 9.08 -10.51 -8.77
CA ASP A 214 8.28 -10.57 -10.00
C ASP A 214 6.85 -10.07 -9.79
N GLY A 215 6.05 -10.09 -10.88
CA GLY A 215 4.67 -9.62 -10.89
C GLY A 215 3.62 -10.64 -10.39
N ASN A 216 4.01 -11.86 -10.01
CA ASN A 216 3.08 -12.95 -9.71
C ASN A 216 2.59 -12.92 -8.25
N ARG A 217 2.07 -11.76 -7.82
CA ARG A 217 1.71 -11.47 -6.42
C ARG A 217 0.79 -12.51 -5.78
N TYR A 218 -0.21 -12.99 -6.52
CA TYR A 218 -1.16 -13.97 -5.99
C TYR A 218 -0.49 -15.31 -5.65
N GLN A 219 0.48 -15.73 -6.46
CA GLN A 219 1.22 -16.97 -6.23
C GLN A 219 2.24 -16.78 -5.09
N ASN A 220 3.00 -15.68 -5.13
CA ASN A 220 4.07 -15.41 -4.16
C ASN A 220 3.55 -15.13 -2.75
N CYS A 221 2.35 -14.57 -2.62
CA CYS A 221 1.71 -14.24 -1.36
C CYS A 221 0.53 -15.16 -1.01
N GLY A 222 0.28 -16.23 -1.77
CA GLY A 222 -0.87 -17.12 -1.58
C GLY A 222 -0.73 -18.15 -0.46
N GLY A 223 0.44 -18.23 0.19
CA GLY A 223 0.71 -19.14 1.31
C GLY A 223 0.55 -18.50 2.69
N ASN A 224 0.67 -19.30 3.76
CA ASN A 224 0.71 -18.89 5.18
C ASN A 224 1.96 -18.04 5.54
N VAL A 225 2.37 -17.14 4.67
CA VAL A 225 3.34 -16.10 4.98
C VAL A 225 2.57 -15.06 5.77
N LEU A 226 2.93 -14.89 7.03
CA LEU A 226 2.26 -13.98 7.96
C LEU A 226 2.37 -12.56 7.40
N VAL A 227 1.31 -12.09 6.73
CA VAL A 227 1.08 -10.66 6.55
C VAL A 227 0.91 -10.12 7.97
N GLY A 228 1.80 -9.21 8.38
CA GLY A 228 1.94 -8.69 9.74
C GLY A 228 0.65 -8.72 10.56
N LYS A 229 0.70 -9.44 11.67
CA LYS A 229 -0.24 -9.24 12.78
C LYS A 229 -0.01 -7.87 13.41
#